data_AF-A0AA35TZV2-F1
#
_entry.id   AF-A0AA35TZV2-F1
#
_cell.length_a   1.000
_cell.length_b   1.000
_cell.length_c   1.000
_cell.angle_alpha   90.00
_cell.angle_beta   90.00
_cell.angle_gamma   90.00
#
_symmetry.space_group_name_H-M   'P 1'
#
loop_
_entity.id
_entity.type
_entity.pdbx_description
1 polymer ?
#
loop_
_entity_poly.entity_id
_entity_poly.type
_entity_poly.pdbx_seq_one_letter_code
_entity_poly.pdbx_strand_id
1 'polypeptide(L)'
;MGQGDGQDESGGEGGSQAGSTGSRKLIDLRDCLTDSPRFRHRLADHEAEVVDLESKLEKVVTSCDRMVNNGQAYVEACRSFSSCVRELAGHFHNNSVVEQSLRRFYDTLAEVQSFHSILFDQAQRSVHSALRSFLTGELKKVKDMKKTFHKVSEELNSAVHRSAHAPKSKPQEAEELSSQLANIQTQFSHTAIDYGYHINAVSCHKGHHLLNHVSLTPITLNSSLCFECLTAVYHTGL
;
A
#
# COMPACT_ATOMS: atom_id res chain seq x y z
N MET A 1 -40.50 52.36 -30.94
CA MET A 1 -41.21 52.16 -29.65
C MET A 1 -40.91 50.72 -29.24
N GLY A 2 -39.79 50.40 -28.59
CA GLY A 2 -39.26 51.00 -27.37
C GLY A 2 -39.49 49.97 -26.26
N GLN A 3 -38.62 48.95 -26.20
CA GLN A 3 -38.49 48.03 -25.07
C GLN A 3 -37.57 48.71 -24.03
N GLY A 4 -38.03 48.71 -22.79
CA GLY A 4 -37.34 49.14 -21.56
C GLY A 4 -38.37 49.01 -20.43
N ASP A 5 -38.05 48.80 -19.17
CA ASP A 5 -36.80 48.59 -18.43
C ASP A 5 -37.22 48.20 -16.98
N GLY A 6 -36.31 47.60 -16.21
CA GLY A 6 -36.35 47.52 -14.73
C GLY A 6 -36.86 46.18 -14.15
N GLN A 7 -36.02 45.30 -13.56
CA GLN A 7 -35.25 45.41 -12.30
C GLN A 7 -36.18 45.75 -11.11
N ASP A 8 -36.13 45.16 -9.91
CA ASP A 8 -35.11 44.42 -9.16
C ASP A 8 -35.83 43.79 -7.94
N GLU A 9 -35.34 42.68 -7.40
CA GLU A 9 -35.09 42.55 -5.94
C GLU A 9 -34.40 41.21 -5.60
N SER A 10 -33.09 41.36 -5.44
CA SER A 10 -32.16 40.75 -4.49
C SER A 10 -32.67 39.84 -3.35
N GLY A 11 -31.91 38.75 -3.16
CA GLY A 11 -31.67 38.04 -1.90
C GLY A 11 -31.01 36.68 -2.24
N GLY A 12 -29.73 36.41 -2.00
CA GLY A 12 -28.88 36.83 -0.90
C GLY A 12 -28.59 35.61 -0.02
N GLU A 13 -27.54 34.87 -0.37
CA GLU A 13 -26.75 33.94 0.46
C GLU A 13 -27.44 32.73 1.12
N GLY A 14 -27.02 31.55 0.65
CA GLY A 14 -27.20 30.27 1.31
C GLY A 14 -26.07 29.33 0.89
N GLY A 15 -24.84 29.66 1.28
CA GLY A 15 -23.71 28.74 1.16
C GLY A 15 -23.98 27.50 1.99
N SER A 16 -24.27 26.38 1.31
CA SER A 16 -24.29 25.07 1.95
C SER A 16 -23.14 24.24 1.40
N GLN A 17 -22.00 24.38 2.07
CA GLN A 17 -21.01 23.31 2.16
C GLN A 17 -21.74 22.05 2.62
N ALA A 18 -21.95 21.11 1.71
CA ALA A 18 -22.29 19.74 2.05
C ALA A 18 -21.07 18.88 1.72
N GLY A 19 -20.33 18.53 2.77
CA GLY A 19 -19.26 17.55 2.69
C GLY A 19 -19.76 16.26 2.06
N SER A 20 -19.10 15.83 1.00
CA SER A 20 -19.32 14.50 0.42
C SER A 20 -18.28 13.55 1.00
N THR A 21 -18.67 12.88 2.07
CA THR A 21 -18.03 11.67 2.56
C THR A 21 -18.09 10.59 1.47
N GLY A 22 -16.91 10.29 0.90
CA GLY A 22 -16.47 8.91 0.75
C GLY A 22 -17.23 8.02 -0.22
N SER A 23 -17.36 8.41 -1.48
CA SER A 23 -17.37 7.43 -2.58
C SER A 23 -16.23 7.79 -3.52
N ARG A 24 -15.08 7.11 -3.35
CA ARG A 24 -13.88 7.30 -4.16
C ARG A 24 -14.23 6.90 -5.59
N LYS A 25 -14.63 7.88 -6.41
CA LYS A 25 -15.07 7.64 -7.79
C LYS A 25 -13.89 7.11 -8.60
N LEU A 26 -13.92 5.81 -8.88
CA LEU A 26 -13.03 5.12 -9.82
C LEU A 26 -13.00 5.88 -11.15
N ILE A 27 -11.83 5.91 -11.79
CA ILE A 27 -11.65 6.53 -13.10
C ILE A 27 -12.54 5.80 -14.11
N ASP A 28 -13.37 6.54 -14.85
CA ASP A 28 -14.14 5.96 -15.95
C ASP A 28 -13.20 5.81 -17.16
N LEU A 29 -13.09 4.59 -17.68
CA LEU A 29 -12.21 4.26 -18.80
C LEU A 29 -12.64 4.96 -20.10
N ARG A 30 -13.91 5.41 -20.21
CA ARG A 30 -14.35 6.25 -21.34
C ARG A 30 -13.83 7.68 -21.24
N ASP A 31 -13.65 8.20 -20.02
CA ASP A 31 -13.06 9.52 -19.81
C ASP A 31 -11.55 9.52 -20.15
N CYS A 32 -10.88 8.36 -20.06
CA CYS A 32 -9.49 8.20 -20.50
C CYS A 32 -9.30 8.45 -22.00
N LEU A 33 -10.33 8.16 -22.82
CA LEU A 33 -10.29 8.29 -24.27
C LEU A 33 -10.53 9.73 -24.76
N THR A 34 -11.21 10.54 -23.94
CA THR A 34 -11.54 11.94 -24.28
C THR A 34 -10.50 12.94 -23.76
N ASP A 35 -9.51 12.48 -22.98
CA ASP A 35 -8.45 13.27 -22.35
C ASP A 35 -8.94 14.60 -21.75
N SER A 36 -10.11 14.57 -21.12
CA SER A 36 -10.74 15.81 -20.65
C SER A 36 -9.94 16.46 -19.51
N PRO A 37 -9.99 17.79 -19.35
CA PRO A 37 -9.36 18.47 -18.21
C PRO A 37 -9.85 17.94 -16.84
N ARG A 38 -11.11 17.48 -16.78
CA ARG A 38 -11.69 16.83 -15.59
C ARG A 38 -11.05 15.48 -15.31
N PHE A 39 -10.80 14.67 -16.35
CA PHE A 39 -10.07 13.41 -16.23
C PHE A 39 -8.66 13.66 -15.70
N ARG A 40 -7.92 14.62 -16.26
CA ARG A 40 -6.57 14.98 -15.82
C ARG A 40 -6.50 15.40 -14.36
N HIS A 41 -7.48 16.19 -13.88
CA HIS A 41 -7.54 16.57 -12.48
C HIS A 41 -7.76 15.36 -11.55
N ARG A 42 -8.75 14.52 -11.87
CA ARG A 42 -9.01 13.28 -11.10
C ARG A 42 -7.83 12.33 -11.10
N LEU A 43 -7.14 12.22 -12.24
CA LEU A 43 -5.94 11.41 -12.37
C LEU A 43 -4.84 11.92 -11.44
N ALA A 44 -4.61 13.23 -11.39
CA ALA A 44 -3.65 13.85 -10.48
C ALA A 44 -3.98 13.60 -9.00
N ASP A 45 -5.26 13.62 -8.62
CA ASP A 45 -5.70 13.29 -7.25
C ASP A 45 -5.37 11.83 -6.88
N HIS A 46 -5.68 10.88 -7.79
CA HIS A 46 -5.35 9.46 -7.58
C HIS A 46 -3.84 9.22 -7.56
N GLU A 47 -3.07 9.93 -8.38
CA GLU A 47 -1.61 9.88 -8.35
C GLU A 47 -1.04 10.40 -7.03
N ALA A 48 -1.55 11.52 -6.51
CA ALA A 48 -1.14 12.07 -5.22
C ALA A 48 -1.44 11.10 -4.08
N GLU A 49 -2.61 10.45 -4.12
CA GLU A 49 -2.98 9.44 -3.15
C GLU A 49 -2.07 8.21 -3.19
N VAL A 50 -1.70 7.75 -4.39
CA VAL A 50 -0.75 6.65 -4.57
C VAL A 50 0.61 6.97 -3.93
N VAL A 51 1.09 8.21 -4.08
CA VAL A 51 2.35 8.67 -3.47
C VAL A 51 2.23 8.78 -1.94
N ASP A 52 1.12 9.31 -1.41
CA ASP A 52 0.88 9.35 0.04
C ASP A 52 0.78 7.95 0.64
N LEU A 53 0.11 7.02 -0.04
CA LEU A 53 0.04 5.62 0.35
C LEU A 53 1.42 4.97 0.35
N GLU A 54 2.24 5.19 -0.69
CA GLU A 54 3.64 4.72 -0.76
C GLU A 54 4.40 5.10 0.51
N SER A 55 4.40 6.40 0.84
CA SER A 55 5.12 6.92 2.01
C SER A 55 4.63 6.32 3.32
N LYS A 56 3.33 6.14 3.48
CA LYS A 56 2.73 5.53 4.68
C LYS A 56 3.11 4.06 4.82
N LEU A 57 3.06 3.30 3.72
CA LEU A 57 3.45 1.89 3.71
C LEU A 57 4.94 1.71 3.99
N GLU A 58 5.80 2.55 3.43
CA GLU A 58 7.23 2.53 3.73
C GLU A 58 7.50 2.75 5.23
N LYS A 59 6.82 3.72 5.85
CA LYS A 59 6.93 3.96 7.30
C LYS A 59 6.51 2.74 8.12
N VAL A 60 5.45 2.04 7.73
CA VAL A 60 5.00 0.81 8.41
C VAL A 60 6.05 -0.29 8.28
N VAL A 61 6.61 -0.50 7.09
CA VAL A 61 7.67 -1.49 6.86
C VAL A 61 8.89 -1.20 7.73
N THR A 62 9.39 0.05 7.70
CA THR A 62 10.54 0.45 8.53
C THR A 62 10.25 0.34 10.03
N SER A 63 9.03 0.63 10.46
CA SER A 63 8.63 0.45 11.86
C SER A 63 8.59 -1.04 12.26
N CYS A 64 8.11 -1.90 11.37
CA CYS A 64 8.11 -3.36 11.57
C CYS A 64 9.53 -3.90 11.69
N ASP A 65 10.45 -3.50 10.81
CA ASP A 65 11.86 -3.91 10.87
C ASP A 65 12.50 -3.51 12.20
N ARG A 66 12.25 -2.27 12.65
CA ARG A 66 12.76 -1.80 13.95
C ARG A 66 12.18 -2.61 15.11
N MET A 67 10.90 -2.93 15.08
CA MET A 67 10.24 -3.75 16.09
C MET A 67 10.84 -5.16 16.13
N VAL A 68 11.04 -5.80 14.97
CA VAL A 68 11.64 -7.15 14.86
C VAL A 68 13.08 -7.14 15.36
N ASN A 69 13.90 -6.18 14.95
CA ASN A 69 15.30 -6.08 15.38
C ASN A 69 15.42 -5.87 16.90
N ASN A 70 14.62 -4.97 17.47
CA ASN A 70 14.59 -4.77 18.92
C ASN A 70 14.08 -6.01 19.66
N GLY A 71 13.08 -6.68 19.10
CA GLY A 71 12.53 -7.93 19.62
C GLY A 71 13.56 -9.07 19.65
N GLN A 72 14.36 -9.22 18.59
CA GLN A 72 15.44 -10.20 18.54
C GLN A 72 16.52 -9.91 19.59
N ALA A 73 16.92 -8.64 19.75
CA ALA A 73 17.85 -8.24 20.81
C ALA A 73 17.30 -8.54 22.22
N TYR A 74 16.00 -8.35 22.43
CA TYR A 74 15.33 -8.73 23.67
C TYR A 74 15.37 -10.25 23.91
N VAL A 75 15.04 -11.05 22.90
CA VAL A 75 15.10 -12.52 23.01
C VAL A 75 16.53 -12.98 23.36
N GLU A 76 17.55 -12.37 22.75
CA GLU A 76 18.96 -12.70 23.04
C GLU A 76 19.35 -12.34 24.48
N ALA A 77 18.93 -11.16 24.96
CA ALA A 77 19.14 -10.76 26.35
C ALA A 77 18.44 -11.72 27.33
N CYS A 78 17.21 -12.15 27.01
CA CYS A 78 16.49 -13.15 27.79
C CYS A 78 17.21 -14.51 27.80
N ARG A 79 17.77 -14.97 26.68
CA ARG A 79 18.57 -16.21 26.63
C ARG A 79 19.78 -16.14 27.56
N SER A 80 20.52 -15.03 27.51
CA SER A 80 21.67 -14.81 28.38
C SER A 80 21.27 -14.85 29.86
N PHE A 81 20.17 -14.17 30.22
CA PHE A 81 19.62 -14.22 31.57
C PHE A 81 19.19 -15.63 32.00
N SER A 82 18.48 -16.37 31.14
CA SER A 82 18.13 -17.78 31.40
C SER A 82 19.35 -18.66 31.65
N SER A 83 20.46 -18.44 30.94
CA SER A 83 21.73 -19.16 31.18
C SER A 83 22.27 -18.90 32.58
N CYS A 84 22.30 -17.63 33.02
CA CYS A 84 22.75 -17.29 34.37
C CYS A 84 21.87 -17.93 35.46
N VAL A 85 20.54 -17.97 35.25
CA VAL A 85 19.64 -18.63 36.20
C VAL A 85 19.86 -20.14 36.23
N ARG A 86 20.14 -20.76 35.08
CA ARG A 86 20.49 -22.17 35.00
C ARG A 86 21.80 -22.49 35.73
N GLU A 87 22.82 -21.65 35.59
CA GLU A 87 24.08 -21.77 36.34
C GLU A 87 23.84 -21.64 37.85
N LEU A 88 23.01 -20.68 38.26
CA LEU A 88 22.62 -20.50 39.65
C LEU A 88 21.88 -21.73 40.21
N ALA A 89 20.97 -22.32 39.43
CA ALA A 89 20.27 -23.55 39.82
C ALA A 89 21.26 -24.69 40.12
N GLY A 90 22.34 -24.81 39.33
CA GLY A 90 23.40 -25.79 39.53
C GLY A 90 24.15 -25.63 40.87
N HIS A 91 24.27 -24.40 41.39
CA HIS A 91 24.87 -24.16 42.72
C HIS A 91 23.99 -24.71 43.86
N PHE A 92 22.68 -24.80 43.66
CA PHE A 92 21.72 -25.27 44.68
C PHE A 92 21.43 -26.77 44.59
N HIS A 93 22.31 -27.59 44.01
CA HIS A 93 22.11 -29.04 43.83
C HIS A 93 21.81 -29.84 45.11
N ASN A 94 22.11 -29.29 46.29
CA ASN A 94 21.80 -29.90 47.59
C ASN A 94 20.44 -29.46 48.17
N ASN A 95 19.76 -28.49 47.55
CA ASN A 95 18.46 -27.98 47.96
C ASN A 95 17.45 -28.19 46.81
N SER A 96 16.82 -29.36 46.81
CA SER A 96 15.94 -29.81 45.73
C SER A 96 14.76 -28.87 45.46
N VAL A 97 14.25 -28.17 46.47
CA VAL A 97 13.11 -27.24 46.31
C VAL A 97 13.56 -25.98 45.55
N VAL A 98 14.72 -25.43 45.89
CA VAL A 98 15.27 -24.23 45.24
C VAL A 98 15.72 -24.56 43.83
N GLU A 99 16.43 -25.67 43.64
CA GLU A 99 16.86 -26.14 42.32
C GLU A 99 15.67 -26.36 41.37
N GLN A 100 14.62 -27.07 41.81
CA GLN A 100 13.44 -27.33 40.99
C GLN A 100 12.66 -26.04 40.65
N SER A 101 12.60 -25.09 41.58
CA SER A 101 11.92 -23.80 41.35
C SER A 101 12.67 -22.96 40.30
N LEU A 102 13.99 -22.86 40.41
CA LEU A 102 14.83 -22.16 39.42
C LEU A 102 14.80 -22.87 38.06
N ARG A 103 14.73 -24.20 38.06
CA ARG A 103 14.59 -25.01 36.85
C ARG A 103 13.32 -24.72 36.10
N ARG A 104 12.17 -24.79 36.79
CA ARG A 104 10.87 -24.42 36.21
C ARG A 104 10.89 -22.99 35.68
N PHE A 105 11.48 -22.06 36.41
CA PHE A 105 11.57 -20.67 35.98
C PHE A 105 12.33 -20.51 34.66
N TYR A 106 13.55 -21.06 34.54
CA TYR A 106 14.31 -20.88 33.30
C TYR A 106 13.72 -21.68 32.13
N ASP A 107 13.10 -22.85 32.39
CA ASP A 107 12.40 -23.66 31.38
C ASP A 107 11.17 -22.89 30.82
N THR A 108 10.30 -22.35 31.69
CA THR A 108 9.16 -21.52 31.26
C THR A 108 9.62 -20.27 30.52
N LEU A 109 10.70 -19.63 30.97
CA LEU A 109 11.24 -18.45 30.29
C LEU A 109 11.79 -18.80 28.89
N ALA A 110 12.37 -20.00 28.71
CA ALA A 110 12.82 -20.48 27.40
C ALA A 110 11.64 -20.72 26.43
N GLU A 111 10.50 -21.23 26.93
CA GLU A 111 9.28 -21.36 26.11
C GLU A 111 8.78 -20.00 25.63
N VAL A 112 8.69 -19.00 26.52
CA VAL A 112 8.32 -17.62 26.16
C VAL A 112 9.24 -17.03 25.09
N GLN A 113 10.55 -17.29 25.19
CA GLN A 113 11.53 -16.86 24.18
C GLN A 113 11.29 -17.51 22.81
N SER A 114 10.91 -18.79 22.78
CA SER A 114 10.57 -19.52 21.56
C SER A 114 9.37 -18.86 20.86
N PHE A 115 8.31 -18.55 21.63
CA PHE A 115 7.12 -17.88 21.09
C PHE A 115 7.41 -16.48 20.55
N HIS A 116 8.19 -15.67 21.26
CA HIS A 116 8.62 -14.37 20.75
C HIS A 116 9.45 -14.50 19.47
N SER A 117 10.32 -15.51 19.36
CA SER A 117 11.10 -15.75 18.13
C SER A 117 10.21 -16.05 16.94
N ILE A 118 9.19 -16.90 17.11
CA ILE A 118 8.20 -17.22 16.07
C ILE A 118 7.39 -15.98 15.70
N LEU A 119 6.93 -15.21 16.68
CA LEU A 119 6.18 -13.98 16.47
C LEU A 119 6.96 -12.98 15.61
N PHE A 120 8.25 -12.77 15.90
CA PHE A 120 9.08 -11.82 15.16
C PHE A 120 9.41 -12.32 13.75
N ASP A 121 9.71 -13.60 13.54
CA ASP A 121 9.89 -14.17 12.20
C ASP A 121 8.61 -14.02 11.36
N GLN A 122 7.46 -14.27 11.97
CA GLN A 122 6.18 -14.13 11.28
C GLN A 122 5.81 -12.68 11.01
N ALA A 123 6.10 -11.74 11.92
CA ALA A 123 5.94 -10.31 11.67
C ALA A 123 6.80 -9.87 10.47
N GLN A 124 8.05 -10.35 10.40
CA GLN A 124 8.94 -10.09 9.27
C GLN A 124 8.40 -10.66 7.95
N ARG A 125 7.91 -11.90 7.95
CA ARG A 125 7.38 -12.53 6.72
C ARG A 125 6.05 -11.93 6.28
N SER A 126 5.12 -11.72 7.20
CA SER A 126 3.75 -11.31 6.86
C SER A 126 3.64 -9.81 6.58
N VAL A 127 4.27 -8.97 7.42
CA VAL A 127 4.18 -7.52 7.28
C VAL A 127 5.27 -7.01 6.36
N HIS A 128 6.55 -7.29 6.63
CA HIS A 128 7.63 -6.75 5.81
C HIS A 128 7.60 -7.32 4.38
N SER A 129 7.56 -8.64 4.17
CA SER A 129 7.58 -9.20 2.80
C SER A 129 6.36 -8.81 1.96
N ALA A 130 5.15 -8.88 2.54
CA ALA A 130 3.93 -8.59 1.78
C ALA A 130 3.82 -7.10 1.41
N LEU A 131 4.10 -6.20 2.35
CA LEU A 131 4.08 -4.76 2.07
C LEU A 131 5.20 -4.37 1.11
N ARG A 132 6.40 -4.96 1.24
CA ARG A 132 7.50 -4.71 0.31
C ARG A 132 7.17 -5.18 -1.10
N SER A 133 6.58 -6.37 -1.24
CA SER A 133 6.10 -6.90 -2.52
C SER A 133 5.08 -5.97 -3.19
N PHE A 134 4.12 -5.45 -2.42
CA PHE A 134 3.14 -4.49 -2.92
C PHE A 134 3.79 -3.16 -3.39
N LEU A 135 4.73 -2.63 -2.60
CA LEU A 135 5.49 -1.42 -2.94
C LEU A 135 6.32 -1.60 -4.23
N THR A 136 7.09 -2.68 -4.32
CA THR A 136 8.01 -2.92 -5.44
C THR A 136 7.32 -3.48 -6.68
N GLY A 137 6.16 -4.11 -6.51
CA GLY A 137 5.37 -4.72 -7.58
C GLY A 137 4.30 -3.77 -8.11
N GLU A 138 3.19 -3.67 -7.40
CA GLU A 138 1.99 -2.98 -7.88
C GLU A 138 2.19 -1.46 -7.97
N LEU A 139 2.79 -0.86 -6.94
CA LEU A 139 2.97 0.60 -6.91
C LEU A 139 4.03 1.09 -7.92
N LYS A 140 5.12 0.33 -8.05
CA LYS A 140 6.15 0.59 -9.06
C LYS A 140 5.60 0.49 -10.48
N LYS A 141 4.78 -0.53 -10.79
CA LYS A 141 4.11 -0.68 -12.09
C LYS A 141 3.25 0.55 -12.41
N VAL A 142 2.47 1.07 -11.46
CA VAL A 142 1.67 2.28 -11.66
C VAL A 142 2.56 3.50 -11.97
N LYS A 143 3.70 3.64 -11.28
CA LYS A 143 4.65 4.74 -11.53
C LYS A 143 5.32 4.63 -12.89
N ASP A 144 5.67 3.43 -13.33
CA ASP A 144 6.27 3.22 -14.65
C ASP A 144 5.22 3.43 -15.77
N MET A 145 3.98 2.97 -15.55
CA MET A 145 2.86 3.22 -16.46
C MET A 145 2.54 4.72 -16.58
N LYS A 146 2.62 5.47 -15.48
CA LYS A 146 2.50 6.94 -15.48
C LYS A 146 3.50 7.58 -16.44
N LYS A 147 4.76 7.16 -16.41
CA LYS A 147 5.81 7.71 -17.29
C LYS A 147 5.49 7.40 -18.75
N THR A 148 5.09 6.17 -19.05
CA THR A 148 4.68 5.76 -20.40
C THR A 148 3.49 6.58 -20.88
N PHE A 149 2.47 6.78 -20.04
CA PHE A 149 1.31 7.61 -20.35
C PHE A 149 1.69 9.05 -20.69
N HIS A 150 2.56 9.69 -19.88
CA HIS A 150 3.03 11.05 -20.15
C HIS A 150 3.80 11.14 -21.48
N LYS A 151 4.70 10.19 -21.74
CA LYS A 151 5.45 10.12 -22.99
C LYS A 151 4.53 10.02 -24.22
N VAL A 152 3.58 9.07 -24.20
CA VAL A 152 2.64 8.87 -25.32
C VAL A 152 1.71 10.08 -25.47
N SER A 153 1.35 10.76 -24.37
CA SER A 153 0.58 12.00 -24.42
C SER A 153 1.36 13.16 -25.08
N GLU A 154 2.66 13.29 -24.81
CA GLU A 154 3.51 14.30 -25.46
C GLU A 154 3.73 13.98 -26.95
N GLU A 155 3.89 12.71 -27.30
CA GLU A 155 3.97 12.23 -28.68
C GLU A 155 2.68 12.54 -29.46
N LEU A 156 1.52 12.32 -28.83
CA LEU A 156 0.21 12.66 -29.41
C LEU A 156 0.08 14.18 -29.67
N ASN A 157 0.41 15.01 -28.68
CA ASN A 157 0.38 16.47 -28.84
C ASN A 157 1.28 16.93 -30.00
N SER A 158 2.48 16.34 -30.10
CA SER A 158 3.42 16.64 -31.17
C SER A 158 2.91 16.18 -32.54
N ALA A 159 2.28 15.00 -32.61
CA ALA A 159 1.71 14.45 -33.84
C ALA A 159 0.50 15.26 -34.33
N VAL A 160 -0.39 15.67 -33.42
CA VAL A 160 -1.51 16.57 -33.73
C VAL A 160 -0.99 17.90 -34.27
N HIS A 161 0.04 18.48 -33.63
CA HIS A 161 0.65 19.71 -34.11
C HIS A 161 1.23 19.55 -35.52
N ARG A 162 2.00 18.48 -35.78
CA ARG A 162 2.57 18.22 -37.12
C ARG A 162 1.49 17.99 -38.17
N SER A 163 0.45 17.22 -37.86
CA SER A 163 -0.67 16.94 -38.77
C SER A 163 -1.48 18.20 -39.09
N ALA A 164 -1.71 19.08 -38.11
CA ALA A 164 -2.38 20.36 -38.33
C ALA A 164 -1.63 21.30 -39.29
N HIS A 165 -0.30 21.17 -39.36
CA HIS A 165 0.57 21.95 -40.24
C HIS A 165 0.91 21.22 -41.55
N ALA A 166 0.24 20.11 -41.87
CA ALA A 166 0.51 19.34 -43.07
C ALA A 166 0.30 20.19 -44.35
N PRO A 167 1.26 20.18 -45.30
CA PRO A 167 1.16 20.96 -46.51
C PRO A 167 0.03 20.45 -47.41
N LYS A 168 -1.00 21.28 -47.61
CA LYS A 168 -2.15 20.97 -48.48
C LYS A 168 -1.78 20.79 -49.96
N SER A 169 -0.58 21.23 -50.36
CA SER A 169 -0.04 21.09 -51.71
C SER A 169 0.49 19.70 -52.02
N LYS A 170 0.72 18.85 -51.01
CA LYS A 170 1.30 17.50 -51.16
C LYS A 170 0.41 16.45 -50.48
N PRO A 171 -0.59 15.91 -51.21
CA PRO A 171 -1.59 15.01 -50.63
C PRO A 171 -0.98 13.73 -50.03
N GLN A 172 0.09 13.18 -50.63
CA GLN A 172 0.76 11.98 -50.13
C GLN A 172 1.47 12.23 -48.78
N GLU A 173 2.14 13.37 -48.62
CA GLU A 173 2.80 13.75 -47.36
C GLU A 173 1.76 14.00 -46.24
N ALA A 174 0.60 14.58 -46.60
CA ALA A 174 -0.51 14.78 -45.67
C ALA A 174 -1.14 13.44 -45.23
N GLU A 175 -1.27 12.47 -46.15
CA GLU A 175 -1.78 11.14 -45.85
C GLU A 175 -0.86 10.36 -44.91
N GLU A 176 0.47 10.44 -45.12
CA GLU A 176 1.46 9.84 -44.22
C GLU A 176 1.39 10.43 -42.80
N LEU A 177 1.29 11.75 -42.67
CA LEU A 177 1.12 12.43 -41.37
C LEU A 177 -0.20 12.06 -40.68
N SER A 178 -1.28 11.90 -41.45
CA SER A 178 -2.57 11.45 -40.94
C SER A 178 -2.52 10.00 -40.44
N SER A 179 -1.85 9.11 -41.16
CA SER A 179 -1.66 7.71 -40.77
C SER A 179 -0.82 7.60 -39.48
N GLN A 180 0.28 8.37 -39.39
CA GLN A 180 1.08 8.46 -38.17
C GLN A 180 0.27 8.96 -36.97
N LEU A 181 -0.58 9.99 -37.17
CA LEU A 181 -1.46 10.50 -36.12
C LEU A 181 -2.45 9.42 -35.64
N ALA A 182 -3.08 8.68 -36.56
CA ALA A 182 -4.03 7.62 -36.21
C ALA A 182 -3.38 6.49 -35.38
N ASN A 183 -2.14 6.12 -35.72
CA ASN A 183 -1.37 5.14 -34.95
C ASN A 183 -1.09 5.63 -33.52
N ILE A 184 -0.67 6.89 -33.37
CA ILE A 184 -0.36 7.47 -32.04
C ILE A 184 -1.64 7.65 -31.21
N GLN A 185 -2.78 8.02 -31.81
CA GLN A 185 -4.08 8.06 -31.13
C GLN A 185 -4.52 6.68 -30.61
N THR A 186 -4.28 5.64 -31.40
CA THR A 186 -4.54 4.25 -30.99
C THR A 186 -3.65 3.85 -29.82
N GLN A 187 -2.35 4.13 -29.90
CA GLN A 187 -1.40 3.86 -28.82
C GLN A 187 -1.75 4.62 -27.53
N PHE A 188 -2.14 5.90 -27.64
CA PHE A 188 -2.62 6.70 -26.52
C PHE A 188 -3.85 6.05 -25.86
N SER A 189 -4.83 5.65 -26.66
CA SER A 189 -6.06 5.02 -26.16
C SER A 189 -5.77 3.75 -25.36
N HIS A 190 -4.92 2.86 -25.88
CA HIS A 190 -4.48 1.66 -25.15
C HIS A 190 -3.77 2.01 -23.84
N THR A 191 -2.79 2.92 -23.91
CA THR A 191 -2.00 3.31 -22.74
C THR A 191 -2.86 3.99 -21.65
N ALA A 192 -3.83 4.82 -22.05
CA ALA A 192 -4.72 5.52 -21.14
C ALA A 192 -5.68 4.57 -20.42
N ILE A 193 -6.20 3.56 -21.12
CA ILE A 193 -7.05 2.52 -20.54
C ILE A 193 -6.24 1.65 -19.58
N ASP A 194 -5.06 1.17 -19.99
CA ASP A 194 -4.19 0.34 -19.15
C ASP A 194 -3.81 1.09 -17.87
N TYR A 195 -3.44 2.37 -18.00
CA TYR A 195 -3.08 3.20 -16.85
C TYR A 195 -4.26 3.43 -15.90
N GLY A 196 -5.44 3.77 -16.44
CA GLY A 196 -6.66 3.93 -15.66
C GLY A 196 -7.06 2.65 -14.94
N TYR A 197 -6.94 1.49 -15.60
CA TYR A 197 -7.17 0.18 -15.01
C TYR A 197 -6.23 -0.08 -13.83
N HIS A 198 -4.92 0.15 -13.99
CA HIS A 198 -3.95 -0.10 -12.92
C HIS A 198 -4.16 0.82 -11.70
N ILE A 199 -4.48 2.10 -11.91
CA ILE A 199 -4.84 3.01 -10.80
C ILE A 199 -6.10 2.53 -10.06
N ASN A 200 -7.13 2.13 -10.82
CA ASN A 200 -8.35 1.60 -10.24
C ASN A 200 -8.09 0.30 -9.48
N ALA A 201 -7.25 -0.59 -10.02
CA ALA A 201 -6.86 -1.84 -9.40
C ALA A 201 -6.17 -1.60 -8.05
N VAL A 202 -5.19 -0.69 -7.97
CA VAL A 202 -4.55 -0.30 -6.70
C VAL A 202 -5.56 0.31 -5.73
N SER A 203 -6.46 1.16 -6.23
CA SER A 203 -7.50 1.77 -5.41
C SER A 203 -8.49 0.78 -4.81
N CYS A 204 -8.78 -0.33 -5.48
CA CYS A 204 -9.62 -1.41 -4.97
C CYS A 204 -8.85 -2.40 -4.09
N HIS A 205 -7.62 -2.74 -4.46
CA HIS A 205 -6.85 -3.80 -3.81
C HIS A 205 -6.10 -3.34 -2.55
N LYS A 206 -5.84 -2.04 -2.38
CA LYS A 206 -5.11 -1.50 -1.21
C LYS A 206 -5.73 -1.93 0.12
N GLY A 207 -7.06 -1.89 0.23
CA GLY A 207 -7.77 -2.27 1.45
C GLY A 207 -7.64 -3.75 1.76
N HIS A 208 -7.85 -4.60 0.75
CA HIS A 208 -7.82 -6.05 0.89
C HIS A 208 -6.40 -6.58 1.19
N HIS A 209 -5.38 -6.07 0.48
CA HIS A 209 -3.99 -6.44 0.75
C HIS A 209 -3.55 -6.03 2.16
N LEU A 210 -3.92 -4.83 2.62
CA LEU A 210 -3.58 -4.38 3.97
C LEU A 210 -4.31 -5.19 5.04
N LEU A 211 -5.62 -5.44 4.86
CA LEU A 211 -6.41 -6.19 5.84
C LEU A 211 -5.91 -7.63 5.99
N ASN A 212 -5.64 -8.31 4.87
CA ASN A 212 -5.22 -9.71 4.90
C ASN A 212 -3.83 -9.92 5.52
N HIS A 213 -2.87 -9.07 5.18
CA HIS A 213 -1.47 -9.29 5.60
C HIS A 213 -1.12 -8.64 6.94
N VAL A 214 -1.85 -7.61 7.37
CA VAL A 214 -1.57 -6.92 8.64
C VAL A 214 -2.52 -7.39 9.75
N SER A 215 -3.78 -7.71 9.43
CA SER A 215 -4.79 -7.99 10.48
C SER A 215 -4.97 -9.49 10.73
N LEU A 216 -4.97 -10.33 9.71
CA LEU A 216 -5.29 -11.75 9.89
C LEU A 216 -4.13 -12.58 10.41
N THR A 217 -2.88 -12.27 10.04
CA THR A 217 -1.69 -13.04 10.41
C THR A 217 -1.30 -12.91 11.89
N PRO A 218 -1.32 -11.74 12.55
CA PRO A 218 -1.06 -11.68 13.99
C PRO A 218 -2.20 -12.28 14.81
N ILE A 219 -3.45 -12.17 14.34
CA ILE A 219 -4.64 -12.68 15.07
C ILE A 219 -4.69 -14.21 15.04
N THR A 220 -4.47 -14.84 13.87
CA THR A 220 -4.45 -16.31 13.76
C THR A 220 -3.29 -16.94 14.53
N LEU A 221 -2.11 -16.31 14.52
CA LEU A 221 -0.99 -16.81 15.32
C LEU A 221 -1.14 -16.51 16.81
N ASN A 222 -1.62 -15.34 17.23
CA ASN A 222 -1.85 -15.06 18.65
C ASN A 222 -2.90 -16.03 19.21
N SER A 223 -3.99 -16.33 18.48
CA SER A 223 -4.93 -17.37 18.92
C SER A 223 -4.31 -18.77 18.97
N SER A 224 -3.48 -19.16 18.00
CA SER A 224 -2.85 -20.48 17.96
C SER A 224 -1.76 -20.66 19.02
N LEU A 225 -0.88 -19.66 19.16
CA LEU A 225 0.20 -19.64 20.16
C LEU A 225 -0.36 -19.48 21.58
N CYS A 226 -1.41 -18.67 21.77
CA CYS A 226 -2.06 -18.54 23.08
C CYS A 226 -2.79 -19.84 23.47
N PHE A 227 -3.39 -20.55 22.52
CA PHE A 227 -3.99 -21.86 22.75
C PHE A 227 -2.95 -22.94 23.09
N GLU A 228 -1.81 -22.95 22.39
CA GLU A 228 -0.67 -23.83 22.72
C GLU A 228 -0.05 -23.49 24.09
N CYS A 229 0.11 -22.20 24.42
CA CYS A 229 0.58 -21.72 25.73
C CYS A 229 -0.34 -22.15 26.88
N LEU A 230 -1.65 -21.90 26.74
CA LEU A 230 -2.64 -22.31 27.74
C LEU A 230 -2.63 -23.84 27.90
N THR A 231 -2.49 -24.58 26.81
CA THR A 231 -2.38 -26.04 26.86
C THR A 231 -1.08 -26.49 27.54
N ALA A 232 0.07 -25.89 27.21
CA ALA A 232 1.37 -26.23 27.81
C ALA A 232 1.41 -25.92 29.32
N VAL A 233 0.89 -24.77 29.75
CA VAL A 233 0.80 -24.38 31.17
C VAL A 233 -0.20 -25.26 31.93
N TYR A 234 -1.34 -25.62 31.31
CA TYR A 234 -2.32 -26.51 31.94
C TYR A 234 -1.83 -27.95 32.05
N HIS A 235 -0.99 -28.41 31.10
CA HIS A 235 -0.45 -29.76 31.07
C HIS A 235 0.84 -29.93 31.90
N THR A 236 1.54 -28.84 32.21
CA THR A 236 2.71 -28.84 33.12
C THR A 236 2.35 -28.78 34.61
N GLY A 237 1.05 -28.68 34.94
CA GLY A 237 0.54 -28.94 36.29
C GLY A 237 1.14 -28.03 37.36
N LEU A 238 0.49 -26.88 37.55
CA LEU A 238 0.34 -26.34 38.90
C LEU A 238 -0.46 -27.32 39.76
#